data_AF-A0A1Q4I348-F1
#
_entry.id   AF-A0A1Q4I348-F1
#
_cell.length_a   1.000
_cell.length_b   1.000
_cell.length_c   1.000
_cell.angle_alpha   90.00
_cell.angle_beta   90.00
_cell.angle_gamma   90.00
#
_symmetry.space_group_name_H-M   'P 1'
#
loop_
_entity.id
_entity.type
_entity.pdbx_description
1 polymer ?
#
loop_
_entity_poly.entity_id
_entity_poly.type
_entity_poly.pdbx_seq_one_letter_code
_entity_poly.pdbx_strand_id
1 'polypeptide(L)'
;MGSPSDDDSHQRTDPDALDDDGAGRAQVTASDAATSATMTSNTRGARIVRAVTFGVIPLLAMALALGSGYLKYMGASASDAQRASVDSVQAAKETTAEMLSYSPETVEKSLTAARDRMVGPFRDSYGSLVHDVVIPGAKEKKVTAVATVPVAASISATATHAVVLVYVNQAITMGDGAPTQTNSVVQVTLDRSAGRWLISGFDPK
;
A
#
# COMPACT_ATOMS: atom_id res chain seq x y z
N MET A 1 -22.22 -44.70 -52.85
CA MET A 1 -21.64 -45.15 -54.13
C MET A 1 -21.11 -43.93 -54.86
N GLY A 2 -19.82 -43.91 -55.19
CA GLY A 2 -19.12 -42.79 -55.84
C GLY A 2 -17.70 -42.63 -55.30
N SER A 3 -16.72 -43.21 -56.00
CA SER A 3 -15.26 -42.93 -55.93
C SER A 3 -14.94 -41.49 -56.44
N PRO A 4 -13.69 -40.98 -56.60
CA PRO A 4 -12.30 -41.51 -56.40
C PRO A 4 -11.43 -40.51 -55.55
N SER A 5 -10.12 -40.59 -55.30
CA SER A 5 -8.87 -40.67 -56.11
C SER A 5 -7.68 -40.83 -55.12
N ASP A 6 -6.69 -41.74 -55.30
CA ASP A 6 -5.47 -41.67 -56.16
C ASP A 6 -4.51 -40.52 -55.74
N ASP A 7 -3.19 -40.65 -55.60
CA ASP A 7 -2.22 -41.71 -55.88
C ASP A 7 -0.86 -41.38 -55.19
N ASP A 8 0.04 -42.34 -55.32
CA ASP A 8 1.18 -42.77 -54.53
C ASP A 8 2.45 -41.91 -54.40
N SER A 9 3.26 -42.38 -53.45
CA SER A 9 4.58 -41.89 -53.06
C SER A 9 5.66 -42.94 -53.36
N HIS A 10 6.74 -42.53 -54.02
CA HIS A 10 7.83 -43.41 -54.44
C HIS A 10 8.76 -43.85 -53.30
N GLN A 11 8.63 -45.15 -52.99
CA GLN A 11 9.62 -46.22 -52.79
C GLN A 11 11.11 -45.91 -52.47
N ARG A 12 11.51 -46.59 -51.40
CA ARG A 12 12.81 -46.88 -50.74
C ARG A 12 13.66 -47.90 -51.54
N THR A 13 15.00 -47.86 -51.43
CA THR A 13 15.90 -49.02 -51.10
C THR A 13 17.39 -48.64 -51.03
N ASP A 14 17.98 -48.93 -49.87
CA ASP A 14 19.40 -49.17 -49.50
C ASP A 14 20.03 -50.37 -50.28
N PRO A 15 21.35 -50.76 -50.20
CA PRO A 15 22.18 -50.84 -48.98
C PRO A 15 23.73 -50.77 -49.08
N ASP A 16 24.37 -50.89 -47.89
CA ASP A 16 25.68 -51.49 -47.50
C ASP A 16 26.99 -51.08 -48.24
N ALA A 17 28.21 -50.98 -47.69
CA ALA A 17 28.89 -51.07 -46.38
C ALA A 17 30.23 -51.83 -46.60
N LEU A 18 31.35 -51.22 -46.15
CA LEU A 18 32.67 -51.83 -45.79
C LEU A 18 33.52 -52.37 -46.97
N ASP A 19 34.86 -52.39 -46.99
CA ASP A 19 35.97 -52.03 -46.11
C ASP A 19 37.27 -52.18 -46.98
N ASP A 20 38.42 -51.81 -46.41
CA ASP A 20 39.72 -52.50 -46.54
C ASP A 20 40.89 -51.79 -47.26
N ASP A 21 41.79 -51.28 -46.39
CA ASP A 21 43.25 -51.42 -46.33
C ASP A 21 44.19 -51.19 -47.53
N GLY A 22 45.27 -50.45 -47.23
CA GLY A 22 46.47 -50.45 -48.06
C GLY A 22 47.49 -49.35 -47.73
N ALA A 23 48.29 -49.56 -46.69
CA ALA A 23 49.46 -48.75 -46.36
C ALA A 23 50.61 -48.89 -47.40
N GLY A 24 51.32 -47.80 -47.71
CA GLY A 24 52.59 -47.88 -48.45
C GLY A 24 53.13 -46.55 -48.97
N ARG A 25 54.33 -46.17 -48.52
CA ARG A 25 54.95 -44.84 -48.59
C ARG A 25 56.15 -44.83 -49.55
N ALA A 26 56.25 -43.85 -50.46
CA ALA A 26 57.50 -43.29 -51.04
C ALA A 26 57.13 -42.06 -51.93
N GLN A 27 57.38 -40.81 -51.55
CA GLN A 27 58.63 -40.03 -51.51
C GLN A 27 58.75 -39.04 -52.70
N VAL A 28 58.39 -37.78 -52.39
CA VAL A 28 59.04 -36.50 -52.72
C VAL A 28 59.45 -36.17 -54.17
N THR A 29 58.75 -35.21 -54.76
CA THR A 29 59.39 -34.06 -55.46
C THR A 29 58.66 -32.78 -55.07
N ALA A 30 59.43 -31.81 -54.58
CA ALA A 30 58.98 -30.51 -54.09
C ALA A 30 58.38 -29.63 -55.20
N SER A 31 57.29 -28.95 -54.89
CA SER A 31 56.96 -27.66 -55.50
C SER A 31 56.28 -26.78 -54.44
N ASP A 32 56.89 -25.63 -54.21
CA ASP A 32 56.55 -24.57 -53.27
C ASP A 32 55.07 -24.21 -53.23
N ALA A 33 54.51 -24.15 -52.02
CA ALA A 33 53.60 -23.10 -51.59
C ALA A 33 53.43 -23.15 -50.06
N ALA A 34 54.30 -22.43 -49.36
CA ALA A 34 54.11 -22.12 -47.96
C ALA A 34 52.81 -21.33 -47.77
N THR A 35 51.91 -21.80 -46.90
CA THR A 35 51.11 -20.94 -46.01
C THR A 35 50.71 -21.77 -44.80
N SER A 36 51.56 -21.73 -43.78
CA SER A 36 51.09 -21.79 -42.40
C SER A 36 50.72 -20.36 -42.00
N ALA A 37 49.44 -20.13 -41.74
CA ALA A 37 48.99 -18.99 -40.95
C ALA A 37 47.74 -19.43 -40.17
N THR A 38 47.94 -20.01 -39.00
CA THR A 38 47.73 -19.33 -37.72
C THR A 38 46.24 -19.22 -37.37
N MET A 39 45.85 -20.04 -36.37
CA MET A 39 44.65 -19.81 -35.56
C MET A 39 44.59 -18.34 -35.14
N THR A 40 43.75 -17.55 -35.78
CA THR A 40 43.57 -16.15 -35.42
C THR A 40 42.36 -16.06 -34.51
N SER A 41 42.69 -15.97 -33.22
CA SER A 41 41.82 -15.70 -32.08
C SER A 41 40.69 -14.73 -32.39
N ASN A 42 39.45 -15.14 -32.09
CA ASN A 42 38.26 -14.28 -32.08
C ASN A 42 38.31 -13.31 -30.88
N THR A 43 39.14 -12.28 -30.94
CA THR A 43 39.34 -11.31 -29.85
C THR A 43 38.40 -10.10 -29.90
N ARG A 44 37.55 -9.97 -30.93
CA ARG A 44 36.53 -8.91 -30.99
C ARG A 44 35.28 -9.22 -30.16
N GLY A 45 34.89 -10.50 -30.07
CA GLY A 45 33.77 -10.94 -29.21
C GLY A 45 34.05 -10.74 -27.73
N ALA A 46 35.29 -10.97 -27.27
CA ALA A 46 35.66 -10.89 -25.86
C ALA A 46 35.58 -9.47 -25.26
N ARG A 47 35.82 -8.41 -26.06
CA ARG A 47 35.74 -7.01 -25.59
C ARG A 47 34.30 -6.53 -25.47
N ILE A 48 33.44 -6.93 -26.40
CA ILE A 48 32.00 -6.61 -26.37
C ILE A 48 31.32 -7.39 -25.23
N VAL A 49 31.65 -8.67 -25.06
CA VAL A 49 31.16 -9.47 -23.93
C VAL A 49 31.63 -8.87 -22.59
N ARG A 50 32.90 -8.47 -22.45
CA ARG A 50 33.38 -7.79 -21.22
C ARG A 50 32.69 -6.45 -20.98
N ALA A 51 32.47 -5.63 -21.99
CA ALA A 51 31.78 -4.33 -21.83
C ALA A 51 30.29 -4.51 -21.47
N VAL A 52 29.62 -5.50 -22.05
CA VAL A 52 28.23 -5.85 -21.71
C VAL A 52 28.14 -6.40 -20.28
N THR A 53 29.06 -7.30 -19.89
CA THR A 53 29.07 -7.88 -18.54
C THR A 53 29.47 -6.88 -17.44
N PHE A 54 30.44 -6.00 -17.68
CA PHE A 54 30.93 -5.05 -16.66
C PHE A 54 30.25 -3.67 -16.69
N GLY A 55 29.48 -3.33 -17.73
CA GLY A 55 28.80 -2.03 -17.84
C GLY A 55 27.29 -2.15 -17.89
N VAL A 56 26.76 -2.94 -18.84
CA VAL A 56 25.31 -3.00 -19.10
C VAL A 56 24.57 -3.79 -18.02
N ILE A 57 25.10 -4.96 -17.62
CA ILE A 57 24.50 -5.77 -16.55
C ILE A 57 24.40 -5.03 -15.20
N PRO A 58 25.47 -4.42 -14.66
CA PRO A 58 25.36 -3.71 -13.38
C PRO A 58 24.46 -2.48 -13.45
N LEU A 59 24.45 -1.76 -14.57
CA LEU A 59 23.56 -0.61 -14.76
C LEU A 59 22.09 -1.03 -14.82
N LEU A 60 21.78 -2.14 -15.52
CA LEU A 60 20.44 -2.71 -15.56
C LEU A 60 20.02 -3.25 -14.18
N ALA A 61 20.92 -3.92 -13.47
CA ALA A 61 20.66 -4.40 -12.11
C ALA A 61 20.38 -3.24 -11.14
N MET A 62 21.13 -2.13 -11.25
CA MET A 62 20.88 -0.93 -10.46
C MET A 62 19.53 -0.28 -10.81
N ALA A 63 19.19 -0.18 -12.10
CA ALA A 63 17.90 0.34 -12.53
C ALA A 63 16.72 -0.51 -12.00
N LEU A 64 16.85 -1.84 -12.04
CA LEU A 64 15.85 -2.76 -11.48
C LEU A 64 15.77 -2.68 -9.95
N ALA A 65 16.89 -2.54 -9.25
CA ALA A 65 16.90 -2.36 -7.80
C ALA A 65 16.23 -1.04 -7.37
N LEU A 66 16.54 0.05 -8.06
CA LEU A 66 15.89 1.35 -7.82
C LEU A 66 14.40 1.31 -8.17
N GLY A 67 14.04 0.70 -9.30
CA GLY A 67 12.64 0.56 -9.72
C GLY A 67 11.82 -0.29 -8.74
N SER A 68 12.33 -1.47 -8.35
CA SER A 68 11.67 -2.34 -7.38
C SER A 68 11.59 -1.73 -5.98
N GLY A 69 12.64 -1.03 -5.54
CA GLY A 69 12.63 -0.26 -4.29
C GLY A 69 11.57 0.84 -4.30
N TYR A 70 11.48 1.61 -5.39
CA TYR A 70 10.48 2.66 -5.57
C TYR A 70 9.05 2.11 -5.59
N LEU A 71 8.79 1.03 -6.35
CA LEU A 71 7.48 0.38 -6.39
C LEU A 71 7.08 -0.17 -5.01
N LYS A 72 8.03 -0.79 -4.29
CA LYS A 72 7.79 -1.31 -2.95
C LYS A 72 7.46 -0.18 -1.96
N TYR A 73 8.17 0.95 -2.04
CA TYR A 73 7.90 2.12 -1.22
C TYR A 73 6.50 2.70 -1.50
N MET A 74 6.11 2.84 -2.77
CA MET A 74 4.76 3.27 -3.17
C MET A 74 3.68 2.31 -2.67
N GLY A 75 3.88 1.00 -2.83
CA GLY A 75 2.93 -0.03 -2.38
C GLY A 75 2.77 -0.10 -0.86
N ALA A 76 3.87 0.03 -0.11
CA ALA A 76 3.85 0.12 1.35
C ALA A 76 3.10 1.39 1.80
N SER A 77 3.43 2.54 1.21
CA SER A 77 2.78 3.82 1.54
C SER A 77 1.28 3.80 1.25
N ALA A 78 0.86 3.20 0.12
CA ALA A 78 -0.55 3.05 -0.21
C ALA A 78 -1.29 2.12 0.75
N SER A 79 -0.64 1.02 1.16
CA SER A 79 -1.20 0.08 2.14
C SER A 79 -1.34 0.71 3.53
N ASP A 80 -0.34 1.50 3.95
CA ASP A 80 -0.36 2.21 5.22
C ASP A 80 -1.41 3.32 5.24
N ALA A 81 -1.56 4.07 4.15
CA ALA A 81 -2.62 5.07 4.01
C ALA A 81 -4.02 4.44 4.07
N GLN A 82 -4.21 3.27 3.44
CA GLN A 82 -5.49 2.56 3.49
C GLN A 82 -5.83 2.09 4.92
N ARG A 83 -4.85 1.54 5.65
CA ARG A 83 -5.03 1.15 7.06
C ARG A 83 -5.30 2.36 7.94
N ALA A 84 -4.50 3.41 7.78
CA ALA A 84 -4.69 4.67 8.48
C ALA A 84 -6.10 5.24 8.24
N SER A 85 -6.61 5.17 7.01
CA SER A 85 -7.96 5.62 6.66
C SER A 85 -9.03 4.85 7.43
N VAL A 86 -8.98 3.52 7.45
CA VAL A 86 -9.96 2.69 8.18
C VAL A 86 -9.85 2.91 9.70
N ASP A 87 -8.64 2.87 10.25
CA ASP A 87 -8.40 2.98 11.68
C ASP A 87 -8.78 4.36 12.22
N SER A 88 -8.43 5.43 11.48
CA SER A 88 -8.77 6.81 11.88
C SER A 88 -10.26 7.09 11.78
N VAL A 89 -10.96 6.58 10.76
CA VAL A 89 -12.42 6.69 10.67
C VAL A 89 -13.07 6.02 11.86
N GLN A 90 -12.64 4.81 12.23
CA GLN A 90 -13.21 4.12 13.39
C GLN A 90 -12.94 4.89 14.68
N ALA A 91 -11.71 5.33 14.90
CA ALA A 91 -11.34 6.11 16.08
C ALA A 91 -12.12 7.44 16.17
N ALA A 92 -12.34 8.11 15.03
CA ALA A 92 -13.14 9.33 14.96
C ALA A 92 -14.59 9.07 15.35
N LYS A 93 -15.21 7.99 14.83
CA LYS A 93 -16.60 7.62 15.18
C LYS A 93 -16.76 7.37 16.67
N GLU A 94 -15.90 6.53 17.24
CA GLU A 94 -15.96 6.13 18.65
C GLU A 94 -15.74 7.33 19.56
N THR A 95 -14.65 8.06 19.35
CA THR A 95 -14.29 9.19 20.22
C THR A 95 -15.31 10.33 20.09
N THR A 96 -15.86 10.58 18.90
CA THR A 96 -16.94 11.58 18.72
C THR A 96 -18.20 11.19 19.48
N ALA A 97 -18.63 9.92 19.39
CA ALA A 97 -19.81 9.46 20.11
C ALA A 97 -19.61 9.57 21.63
N GLU A 98 -18.45 9.19 22.15
CA GLU A 98 -18.13 9.30 23.58
C GLU A 98 -18.03 10.75 24.06
N MET A 99 -17.39 11.63 23.29
CA MET A 99 -17.20 13.03 23.63
C MET A 99 -18.53 13.81 23.70
N LEU A 100 -19.52 13.38 22.91
CA LEU A 100 -20.83 14.03 22.81
C LEU A 100 -21.92 13.31 23.63
N SER A 101 -21.58 12.21 24.30
CA SER A 101 -22.53 11.44 25.10
C SER A 101 -22.20 11.51 26.59
N TYR A 102 -23.13 12.01 27.38
CA TYR A 102 -23.00 12.11 28.83
C TYR A 102 -24.37 12.22 29.51
N SER A 103 -24.39 11.92 30.81
CA SER A 103 -25.51 12.19 31.70
C SER A 103 -25.02 13.00 32.91
N PRO A 104 -25.93 13.62 33.69
CA PRO A 104 -25.55 14.41 34.87
C PRO A 104 -24.69 13.66 35.90
N GLU A 105 -24.86 12.34 35.97
CA GLU A 105 -24.18 11.44 36.90
C GLU A 105 -22.82 10.95 36.38
N THR A 106 -22.63 10.98 35.06
CA THR A 106 -21.46 10.41 34.39
C THR A 106 -20.57 11.45 33.71
N VAL A 107 -21.03 12.70 33.60
CA VAL A 107 -20.41 13.76 32.81
C VAL A 107 -18.92 13.97 33.13
N GLU A 108 -18.52 13.95 34.41
CA GLU A 108 -17.10 14.06 34.75
C GLU A 108 -16.29 12.90 34.18
N LYS A 109 -16.79 11.67 34.37
CA LYS A 109 -16.08 10.46 33.96
C LYS A 109 -16.06 10.32 32.45
N SER A 110 -17.20 10.49 31.78
CA SER A 110 -17.31 10.29 30.33
C SER A 110 -16.48 11.33 29.58
N LEU A 111 -16.59 12.60 29.95
CA LEU A 111 -15.89 13.68 29.24
C LEU A 111 -14.40 13.72 29.60
N THR A 112 -14.00 13.33 30.81
CA THR A 112 -12.56 13.14 31.12
C THR A 112 -11.97 11.97 30.33
N ALA A 113 -12.68 10.84 30.22
CA ALA A 113 -12.22 9.71 29.40
C ALA A 113 -12.15 10.06 27.90
N ALA A 114 -13.05 10.91 27.41
CA ALA A 114 -12.98 11.45 26.06
C ALA A 114 -11.75 12.35 25.89
N ARG A 115 -11.46 13.23 26.86
CA ARG A 115 -10.27 14.10 26.84
C ARG A 115 -8.97 13.31 26.68
N ASP A 116 -8.86 12.14 27.31
CA ASP A 116 -7.67 11.29 27.22
C ASP A 116 -7.43 10.71 25.82
N ARG A 117 -8.44 10.75 24.94
CA ARG A 117 -8.36 10.39 23.52
C ARG A 117 -8.06 11.60 22.62
N MET A 118 -7.58 12.70 23.18
CA MET A 118 -7.23 13.92 22.47
C MET A 118 -5.76 14.28 22.64
N VAL A 119 -5.25 15.13 21.75
CA VAL A 119 -3.86 15.58 21.77
C VAL A 119 -3.74 17.05 21.37
N GLY A 120 -2.60 17.64 21.73
CA GLY A 120 -2.27 19.02 21.37
C GLY A 120 -3.18 20.05 22.06
N PRO A 121 -3.25 21.27 21.52
CA PRO A 121 -4.02 22.37 22.09
C PRO A 121 -5.52 22.06 22.24
N PHE A 122 -6.07 21.23 21.33
CA PHE A 122 -7.47 20.86 21.37
C PHE A 122 -7.87 20.14 22.66
N ARG A 123 -7.01 19.24 23.17
CA ARG A 123 -7.23 18.55 24.45
C ARG A 123 -7.39 19.53 25.62
N ASP A 124 -6.62 20.60 25.61
CA ASP A 124 -6.59 21.56 26.71
C ASP A 124 -7.80 22.51 26.63
N SER A 125 -8.12 23.01 25.44
CA SER A 125 -9.34 23.80 25.20
C SER A 125 -10.61 23.01 25.52
N TYR A 126 -10.69 21.74 25.10
CA TYR A 126 -11.78 20.85 25.44
C TYR A 126 -11.88 20.66 26.96
N GLY A 127 -10.75 20.41 27.63
CA GLY A 127 -10.71 20.23 29.08
C GLY A 127 -11.26 21.42 29.86
N SER A 128 -10.88 22.64 29.50
CA SER A 128 -11.42 23.86 30.14
C SER A 128 -12.91 24.02 29.87
N LEU A 129 -13.37 23.88 28.63
CA LEU A 129 -14.80 23.99 28.31
C LEU A 129 -15.64 22.97 29.10
N VAL A 130 -15.15 21.73 29.16
CA VAL A 130 -15.83 20.66 29.89
C VAL A 130 -15.90 20.96 31.38
N HIS A 131 -14.78 21.35 31.98
CA HIS A 131 -14.70 21.60 33.42
C HIS A 131 -15.49 22.85 33.84
N ASP A 132 -15.39 23.92 33.07
CA ASP A 132 -15.87 25.24 33.46
C ASP A 132 -17.33 25.48 33.05
N VAL A 133 -17.82 24.77 32.04
CA VAL A 133 -19.16 25.00 31.46
C VAL A 133 -20.01 23.73 31.40
N VAL A 134 -19.50 22.66 30.80
CA VAL A 134 -20.34 21.48 30.48
C VAL A 134 -20.69 20.69 31.74
N ILE A 135 -19.72 20.41 32.61
CA ILE A 135 -19.93 19.66 33.85
C ILE A 135 -20.93 20.39 34.78
N PRO A 136 -20.72 21.68 35.13
CA PRO A 136 -21.68 22.40 35.96
C PRO A 136 -23.07 22.48 35.31
N GLY A 137 -23.13 22.81 34.01
CA GLY A 137 -24.39 22.91 33.28
C GLY A 137 -25.16 21.60 33.22
N ALA A 138 -24.47 20.48 32.97
CA ALA A 138 -25.07 19.15 32.92
C ALA A 138 -25.70 18.75 34.26
N LYS A 139 -25.01 19.05 35.38
CA LYS A 139 -25.51 18.77 36.73
C LYS A 139 -26.67 19.66 37.15
N GLU A 140 -26.54 20.97 36.93
CA GLU A 140 -27.55 21.94 37.34
C GLU A 140 -28.85 21.79 36.54
N LYS A 141 -28.74 21.59 35.23
CA LYS A 141 -29.89 21.49 34.32
C LYS A 141 -30.31 20.05 34.05
N LYS A 142 -29.66 19.07 34.69
CA LYS A 142 -29.89 17.64 34.50
C LYS A 142 -29.87 17.28 33.00
N VAL A 143 -28.84 17.71 32.29
CA VAL A 143 -28.71 17.49 30.85
C VAL A 143 -28.17 16.10 30.59
N THR A 144 -28.88 15.34 29.76
CA THR A 144 -28.39 14.11 29.15
C THR A 144 -28.24 14.33 27.65
N ALA A 145 -27.06 14.03 27.11
CA ALA A 145 -26.79 14.03 25.69
C ALA A 145 -26.42 12.62 25.25
N VAL A 146 -27.02 12.16 24.16
CA VAL A 146 -26.68 10.88 23.53
C VAL A 146 -26.40 11.13 22.06
N ALA A 147 -25.19 10.81 21.62
CA ALA A 147 -24.75 10.98 20.25
C ALA A 147 -24.49 9.62 19.60
N THR A 148 -24.85 9.51 18.32
CA THR A 148 -24.55 8.36 17.47
C THR A 148 -23.93 8.86 16.17
N VAL A 149 -23.02 8.04 15.64
CA VAL A 149 -22.30 8.34 14.41
C VAL A 149 -22.65 7.28 13.37
N PRO A 150 -23.78 7.41 12.66
CA PRO A 150 -24.20 6.42 11.67
C PRO A 150 -23.24 6.35 10.47
N VAL A 151 -22.63 7.49 10.11
CA VAL A 151 -21.77 7.60 8.92
C VAL A 151 -20.53 8.42 9.25
N ALA A 152 -19.38 7.94 8.79
CA ALA A 152 -18.14 8.71 8.74
C ALA A 152 -17.33 8.31 7.51
N ALA A 153 -16.58 9.25 6.96
CA ALA A 153 -15.79 9.07 5.75
C ALA A 153 -14.42 9.75 5.90
N SER A 154 -13.38 9.06 5.44
CA SER A 154 -12.02 9.63 5.37
C SER A 154 -11.96 10.68 4.27
N ILE A 155 -11.50 11.88 4.61
CA ILE A 155 -11.16 12.94 3.65
C ILE A 155 -9.71 12.78 3.20
N SER A 156 -8.81 12.53 4.16
CA SER A 156 -7.40 12.27 3.92
C SER A 156 -6.81 11.42 5.03
N ALA A 157 -5.83 10.58 4.69
CA ALA A 157 -5.11 9.77 5.66
C ALA A 157 -3.65 9.58 5.24
N THR A 158 -2.76 9.74 6.20
CA THR A 158 -1.33 9.45 6.13
C THR A 158 -0.98 8.52 7.30
N ALA A 159 0.27 8.06 7.39
CA ALA A 159 0.69 7.18 8.49
C ALA A 159 0.48 7.77 9.90
N THR A 160 0.47 9.10 10.04
CA THR A 160 0.43 9.80 11.33
C THR A 160 -0.64 10.87 11.46
N HIS A 161 -1.32 11.23 10.39
CA HIS A 161 -2.32 12.30 10.37
C HIS A 161 -3.50 11.90 9.49
N ALA A 162 -4.72 12.22 9.93
CA ALA A 162 -5.93 11.95 9.17
C ALA A 162 -6.99 13.01 9.40
N VAL A 163 -7.85 13.21 8.41
CA VAL A 163 -9.03 14.07 8.49
C VAL A 163 -10.24 13.25 8.10
N VAL A 164 -11.25 13.24 8.96
CA VAL A 164 -12.47 12.43 8.82
C VAL A 164 -13.68 13.36 8.88
N LEU A 165 -14.62 13.17 7.96
CA LEU A 165 -15.94 13.80 8.03
C LEU A 165 -16.89 12.86 8.74
N VAL A 166 -17.64 13.39 9.72
CA VAL A 166 -18.50 12.61 10.60
C VAL A 166 -19.91 13.19 10.58
N TYR A 167 -20.91 12.35 10.33
CA TYR A 167 -22.32 12.70 10.51
C TYR A 167 -22.77 12.26 11.90
N VAL A 168 -23.29 13.21 12.69
CA VAL A 168 -23.67 12.99 14.07
C VAL A 168 -25.18 13.18 14.22
N ASN A 169 -25.83 12.20 14.84
CA ASN A 169 -27.19 12.32 15.34
C ASN A 169 -27.13 12.43 16.85
N GLN A 170 -27.70 13.49 17.42
CA GLN A 170 -27.68 13.74 18.85
C GLN A 170 -29.06 13.99 19.44
N ALA A 171 -29.39 13.31 20.52
CA ALA A 171 -30.58 13.56 21.32
C ALA A 171 -30.17 14.24 22.64
N ILE A 172 -30.74 15.40 22.93
CA ILE A 172 -30.51 16.13 24.19
C ILE A 172 -31.80 16.18 25.00
N THR A 173 -31.71 15.79 26.27
CA THR A 173 -32.81 15.84 27.24
C THR A 173 -32.39 16.73 28.40
N MET A 174 -33.25 17.65 28.84
CA MET A 174 -33.02 18.49 30.01
C MET A 174 -34.05 18.16 31.10
N GLY A 175 -33.57 17.75 32.28
CA GLY A 175 -34.46 17.27 33.35
C GLY A 175 -35.34 16.11 32.86
N ASP A 176 -36.62 16.17 33.18
CA ASP A 176 -37.62 15.17 32.78
C ASP A 176 -38.38 15.58 31.49
N GLY A 177 -37.81 16.51 30.72
CA GLY A 177 -38.38 17.00 29.46
C GLY A 177 -38.32 15.98 28.32
N ALA A 178 -38.96 16.31 27.20
CA ALA A 178 -38.85 15.50 25.99
C ALA A 178 -37.47 15.66 25.32
N PRO A 179 -36.91 14.59 24.73
CA PRO A 179 -35.65 14.67 24.00
C PRO A 179 -35.80 15.53 22.74
N THR A 180 -34.85 16.44 22.53
CA THR A 180 -34.70 17.21 21.29
C THR A 180 -33.63 16.57 20.42
N GLN A 181 -33.97 16.22 19.19
CA GLN A 181 -33.06 15.62 18.24
C GLN A 181 -32.41 16.69 17.36
N THR A 182 -31.10 16.61 17.20
CA THR A 182 -30.31 17.40 16.25
C THR A 182 -29.45 16.47 15.40
N ASN A 183 -29.08 16.95 14.23
CA ASN A 183 -28.10 16.32 13.36
C ASN A 183 -27.08 17.36 12.90
N SER A 184 -25.83 16.95 12.74
CA SER A 184 -24.75 17.84 12.33
C SER A 184 -23.66 17.08 11.58
N VAL A 185 -22.87 17.81 10.81
CA VAL A 185 -21.66 17.30 10.17
C VAL A 185 -20.47 17.98 10.82
N VAL A 186 -19.48 17.17 11.18
CA VAL A 186 -18.25 17.64 11.83
C VAL A 186 -17.05 17.11 11.06
N GLN A 187 -16.05 17.97 10.86
CA GLN A 187 -14.71 17.54 10.48
C GLN A 187 -13.88 17.26 11.73
N VAL A 188 -13.39 16.03 11.82
CA VAL A 188 -12.53 15.56 12.91
C VAL A 188 -11.12 15.40 12.36
N THR A 189 -10.16 16.07 13.01
CA THR A 189 -8.73 15.95 12.71
C THR A 189 -8.10 15.02 13.74
N LEU A 190 -7.31 14.06 13.27
CA LEU A 190 -6.67 13.06 14.12
C LEU A 190 -5.16 13.02 13.88
N ASP A 191 -4.43 12.91 14.97
CA ASP A 191 -3.00 12.64 14.97
C ASP A 191 -2.70 11.31 15.66
N ARG A 192 -1.77 10.55 15.07
CA ARG A 192 -1.34 9.28 15.62
C ARG A 192 -0.21 9.50 16.62
N SER A 193 -0.45 9.15 17.87
CA SER A 193 0.54 9.22 18.95
C SER A 193 0.55 7.93 19.76
N ALA A 194 1.74 7.43 20.09
CA ALA A 194 1.94 6.17 20.81
C ALA A 194 1.13 5.00 20.22
N GLY A 195 1.03 4.93 18.89
CA GLY A 195 0.32 3.88 18.15
C GLY A 195 -1.20 4.03 18.06
N ARG A 196 -1.80 5.03 18.75
CA ARG A 196 -3.24 5.28 18.76
C ARG A 196 -3.60 6.54 17.98
N TRP A 197 -4.77 6.55 17.35
CA TRP A 197 -5.35 7.77 16.78
C TRP A 197 -6.01 8.59 17.89
N LEU A 198 -5.65 9.87 17.99
CA LEU A 198 -6.18 10.81 18.96
C LEU A 198 -6.75 12.02 18.23
N ILE A 199 -7.86 12.58 18.71
CA ILE A 199 -8.43 13.79 18.11
C ILE A 199 -7.55 14.99 18.44
N SER A 200 -7.13 15.73 17.41
CA SER A 200 -6.38 16.98 17.53
C SER A 200 -7.17 18.19 17.05
N GLY A 201 -8.35 18.00 16.45
CA GLY A 201 -9.26 19.08 16.07
C GLY A 201 -10.69 18.58 15.82
N PHE A 202 -11.67 19.45 16.02
CA PHE A 202 -13.09 19.14 15.91
C PHE A 202 -13.87 20.39 15.49
N ASP A 203 -14.23 20.48 14.21
CA ASP A 203 -14.76 21.69 13.60
C ASP A 203 -16.12 21.42 12.92
N PRO A 204 -17.17 22.21 13.23
CA PRO A 204 -18.46 22.10 12.54
C PRO A 204 -18.34 22.50 11.06
N LYS A 205 -19.17 21.91 10.21
CA LYS A 205 -19.26 22.20 8.77
C LYS A 205 -20.57 22.86 8.37
#